data_AF-A0A958G2W0-F1
#
_entry.id   AF-A0A958G2W0-F1
#
_cell.length_a   1.000
_cell.length_b   1.000
_cell.length_c   1.000
_cell.angle_alpha   90.00
_cell.angle_beta   90.00
_cell.angle_gamma   90.00
#
_symmetry.space_group_name_H-M   'P 1'
#
loop_
_entity.id
_entity.type
_entity.pdbx_description
1 polymer ?
#
loop_
_entity_poly.entity_id
_entity_poly.type
_entity_poly.pdbx_seq_one_letter_code
_entity_poly.pdbx_strand_id
1 'polypeptide(L)'
;MKFQLPRSTHNWITLIGATIAVIALMMIAFLFTVSVFLQEGHTYLGLVIYILLPAVMILGLILIPVGMYIQMRRERAHGVRDGGSWPRIDLNEQRHRNAFMIFSLGTTVLLFISAIGSYEAFHFTESVPFCGTMCHSVMSPEFTAYQNSAHARVACVDCHVGAGADWYVRSKLSGAYQVYATLANKYPRPIPTPVANLRPARETCETCHWPEKFYARKLRLETHYLADEENTQWDIQLIVKIGGEKSAIGLAEGIHWHINPDVRVEYIASDERRETLPWVRYTDLKTG
;
A
#
# COMPACT_ATOMS: atom_id res chain seq x y z
N MET A 1 -31.38 22.19 -26.77
CA MET A 1 -30.66 23.40 -26.32
C MET A 1 -29.28 23.44 -26.96
N LYS A 2 -28.93 24.47 -27.74
CA LYS A 2 -27.55 24.66 -28.22
C LYS A 2 -26.71 25.19 -27.07
N PHE A 3 -25.87 24.35 -26.47
CA PHE A 3 -24.92 24.78 -25.46
C PHE A 3 -23.87 25.69 -26.12
N GLN A 4 -23.86 26.98 -25.78
CA GLN A 4 -22.85 27.93 -26.24
C GLN A 4 -21.68 27.90 -25.26
N LEU A 5 -20.56 27.28 -25.66
CA LEU A 5 -19.32 27.23 -24.87
C LEU A 5 -18.47 28.51 -25.07
N PRO A 6 -17.61 28.87 -24.10
CA PRO A 6 -16.69 30.01 -24.23
C PRO A 6 -15.76 29.90 -25.45
N ARG A 7 -15.35 31.03 -26.03
CA ARG A 7 -14.39 31.02 -27.17
C ARG A 7 -13.05 30.37 -26.81
N SER A 8 -12.61 30.51 -25.56
CA SER A 8 -11.36 29.91 -25.05
C SER A 8 -11.31 28.38 -25.14
N THR A 9 -12.45 27.68 -25.19
CA THR A 9 -12.49 26.22 -25.35
C THR A 9 -12.37 25.76 -26.81
N HIS A 10 -12.43 26.68 -27.78
CA HIS A 10 -12.39 26.37 -29.21
C HIS A 10 -10.93 26.27 -29.71
N ASN A 11 -10.17 25.35 -29.14
CA ASN A 11 -8.80 25.08 -29.56
C ASN A 11 -8.55 23.56 -29.63
N TRP A 12 -7.63 23.15 -30.52
CA TRP A 12 -7.32 21.74 -30.75
C TRP A 12 -6.77 21.02 -29.51
N ILE A 13 -6.01 21.71 -28.65
CA ILE A 13 -5.42 21.12 -27.45
C ILE A 13 -6.51 20.73 -26.44
N THR A 14 -7.46 21.64 -26.20
CA THR A 14 -8.62 21.40 -25.33
C THR A 14 -9.52 20.30 -25.90
N LEU A 15 -9.74 20.26 -27.22
CA LEU A 15 -10.51 19.19 -27.85
C LEU A 15 -9.83 17.82 -27.70
N ILE A 16 -8.53 17.73 -27.97
CA ILE A 16 -7.74 16.51 -27.79
C ILE A 16 -7.78 16.07 -26.32
N GLY A 17 -7.55 16.98 -25.38
CA GLY A 17 -7.60 16.69 -23.94
C GLY A 17 -8.96 16.16 -23.50
N ALA A 18 -10.05 16.79 -23.95
CA ALA A 18 -11.41 16.35 -23.66
C ALA A 18 -11.71 14.97 -24.26
N THR A 19 -11.32 14.72 -25.52
CA THR A 19 -11.49 13.42 -26.17
C THR A 19 -10.71 12.31 -25.45
N ILE A 20 -9.45 12.57 -25.06
CA ILE A 20 -8.64 11.62 -24.28
C ILE A 20 -9.33 11.30 -22.94
N ALA A 21 -9.76 12.33 -22.20
CA ALA A 21 -10.41 12.12 -20.90
C ALA A 21 -11.71 11.32 -21.01
N VAL A 22 -12.54 11.60 -22.02
CA VAL A 22 -13.81 10.87 -22.25
C VAL A 22 -13.55 9.43 -22.66
N ILE A 23 -12.64 9.19 -23.62
CA ILE A 23 -12.29 7.83 -24.05
C ILE A 23 -11.72 7.02 -22.88
N ALA A 24 -10.80 7.61 -22.11
CA ALA A 24 -10.22 6.97 -20.93
C ALA A 24 -11.28 6.62 -19.89
N LEU A 25 -12.21 7.54 -19.60
CA LEU A 25 -13.33 7.30 -18.69
C LEU A 25 -14.24 6.17 -19.17
N MET A 26 -14.58 6.14 -20.47
CA MET A 26 -15.38 5.08 -21.07
C MET A 26 -14.67 3.73 -21.00
N MET A 27 -13.36 3.69 -21.26
CA MET A 27 -12.56 2.47 -21.13
C MET A 27 -12.50 1.98 -19.69
N ILE A 28 -12.32 2.87 -18.71
CA ILE A 28 -12.35 2.52 -17.28
C ILE A 28 -13.71 1.90 -16.95
N ALA A 29 -14.81 2.56 -17.32
CA ALA A 29 -16.15 2.07 -17.05
C ALA A 29 -16.42 0.70 -17.70
N PHE A 30 -16.00 0.53 -18.96
CA PHE A 30 -16.14 -0.74 -19.66
C PHE A 30 -15.34 -1.87 -19.01
N LEU A 31 -14.04 -1.65 -18.77
CA LEU A 31 -13.18 -2.68 -18.19
C LEU A 31 -13.56 -3.02 -16.74
N PHE A 32 -13.98 -2.02 -15.95
CA PHE A 32 -14.52 -2.23 -14.61
C PHE A 32 -15.81 -3.06 -14.65
N THR A 33 -16.69 -2.79 -15.62
CA THR A 33 -17.89 -3.61 -15.80
C THR A 33 -17.48 -5.05 -16.13
N VAL A 34 -16.58 -5.24 -17.09
CA VAL A 34 -16.09 -6.57 -17.48
C VAL A 34 -15.45 -7.30 -16.29
N SER A 35 -14.63 -6.63 -15.48
CA SER A 35 -13.96 -7.27 -14.33
C SER A 35 -14.95 -7.75 -13.28
N VAL A 36 -16.00 -6.98 -13.00
CA VAL A 36 -17.05 -7.35 -12.04
C VAL A 36 -17.88 -8.54 -12.55
N PHE A 37 -18.22 -8.56 -13.85
CA PHE A 37 -19.06 -9.61 -14.42
C PHE A 37 -18.32 -10.94 -14.66
N LEU A 38 -17.05 -10.88 -15.09
CA LEU A 38 -16.29 -12.08 -15.42
C LEU A 38 -15.56 -12.69 -14.21
N GLN A 39 -15.54 -12.03 -13.06
CA GLN A 39 -14.78 -12.43 -11.86
C GLN A 39 -13.29 -12.70 -12.12
N GLU A 40 -12.75 -12.20 -13.24
CA GLU A 40 -11.34 -12.39 -13.61
C GLU A 40 -10.48 -11.30 -12.97
N GLY A 41 -9.91 -11.63 -11.81
CA GLY A 41 -9.03 -10.78 -11.02
C GLY A 41 -7.56 -10.85 -11.42
N HIS A 42 -7.24 -10.72 -12.71
CA HIS A 42 -5.84 -10.70 -13.13
C HIS A 42 -5.14 -9.42 -12.64
N THR A 43 -3.98 -9.54 -11.98
CA THR A 43 -3.23 -8.41 -11.42
C THR A 43 -2.93 -7.32 -12.48
N TYR A 44 -2.69 -7.71 -13.73
CA TYR A 44 -2.47 -6.79 -14.84
C TYR A 44 -3.73 -5.98 -15.22
N LEU A 45 -4.91 -6.59 -15.15
CA LEU A 45 -6.17 -5.89 -15.41
C LEU A 45 -6.38 -4.80 -14.37
N GLY A 46 -6.13 -5.10 -13.09
CA GLY A 46 -6.18 -4.12 -12.00
C GLY A 46 -5.21 -2.96 -12.19
N LEU A 47 -3.97 -3.22 -12.65
CA LEU A 47 -3.01 -2.16 -12.97
C LEU A 47 -3.55 -1.20 -14.05
N VAL A 48 -4.13 -1.75 -15.12
CA VAL A 48 -4.63 -0.95 -16.24
C VAL A 48 -5.83 -0.10 -15.80
N ILE A 49 -6.80 -0.69 -15.11
CA ILE A 49 -8.03 -0.02 -14.68
C ILE A 49 -7.75 1.04 -13.61
N TYR A 50 -6.93 0.72 -12.61
CA TYR A 50 -6.80 1.55 -11.41
C TYR A 50 -5.60 2.50 -11.40
N ILE A 51 -4.62 2.31 -12.30
CA ILE A 51 -3.42 3.17 -12.34
C ILE A 51 -3.22 3.78 -13.72
N LEU A 52 -3.12 2.97 -14.78
CA LEU A 52 -2.74 3.46 -16.11
C LEU A 52 -3.81 4.36 -16.74
N LEU A 53 -5.06 3.88 -16.85
CA LEU A 53 -6.13 4.66 -17.49
C LEU A 53 -6.48 5.93 -16.71
N PRO A 54 -6.54 5.93 -15.35
CA PRO A 54 -6.71 7.16 -14.58
C PRO A 54 -5.58 8.16 -14.83
N ALA A 55 -4.32 7.72 -14.94
CA ALA A 55 -3.21 8.62 -15.27
C ALA A 55 -3.38 9.27 -16.66
N VAL A 56 -3.82 8.51 -17.66
CA VAL A 56 -4.14 9.03 -19.00
C VAL A 56 -5.34 10.00 -18.96
N MET A 57 -6.37 9.67 -18.19
CA MET A 57 -7.54 10.54 -17.98
C MET A 57 -7.12 11.88 -17.36
N ILE A 58 -6.29 11.85 -16.31
CA ILE A 58 -5.76 13.05 -15.65
C ILE A 58 -4.92 13.87 -16.63
N LEU A 59 -4.07 13.24 -17.44
CA LEU A 59 -3.32 13.94 -18.49
C LEU A 59 -4.26 14.67 -19.46
N GLY A 60 -5.32 14.00 -19.91
CA GLY A 60 -6.36 14.61 -20.75
C GLY A 60 -7.05 15.80 -20.07
N LEU A 61 -7.41 15.65 -18.79
CA LEU A 61 -8.01 16.72 -17.99
C LEU A 61 -7.08 17.92 -17.78
N ILE A 62 -5.75 17.70 -17.67
CA ILE A 62 -4.75 18.79 -17.57
C ILE A 62 -4.57 19.52 -18.91
N LEU A 63 -4.69 18.82 -20.04
CA LEU A 63 -4.60 19.44 -21.37
C LEU A 63 -5.74 20.44 -21.64
N ILE A 64 -6.91 20.26 -21.02
CA ILE A 64 -8.07 21.17 -21.14
C ILE A 64 -7.71 22.61 -20.69
N PRO A 65 -7.33 22.87 -19.42
CA PRO A 65 -6.98 24.21 -18.96
C PRO A 65 -5.69 24.73 -19.61
N VAL A 66 -4.73 23.87 -19.95
CA VAL A 66 -3.52 24.27 -20.71
C VAL A 66 -3.90 24.82 -22.08
N GLY A 67 -4.76 24.11 -22.82
CA GLY A 67 -5.27 24.57 -24.11
C GLY A 67 -6.02 25.90 -24.00
N MET A 68 -6.90 26.03 -23.00
CA MET A 68 -7.63 27.27 -22.74
C MET A 68 -6.70 28.44 -22.40
N TYR A 69 -5.66 28.21 -21.60
CA TYR A 69 -4.68 29.23 -21.24
C TYR A 69 -3.85 29.69 -22.45
N ILE A 70 -3.40 28.76 -23.29
CA ILE A 70 -2.66 29.08 -24.53
C ILE A 70 -3.55 29.87 -25.49
N GLN A 71 -4.80 29.44 -25.67
CA GLN A 71 -5.76 30.12 -26.54
C GLN A 71 -6.06 31.54 -26.05
N MET A 72 -6.29 31.71 -24.74
CA MET A 72 -6.49 33.03 -24.14
C MET A 72 -5.27 33.95 -24.35
N ARG A 73 -4.05 33.41 -24.21
CA ARG A 73 -2.81 34.18 -24.44
C ARG A 73 -2.67 34.58 -25.92
N ARG A 74 -3.03 33.71 -26.85
CA ARG A 74 -3.08 34.02 -28.30
C ARG A 74 -4.10 35.11 -28.62
N GLU A 75 -5.32 35.00 -28.10
CA GLU A 75 -6.37 36.00 -28.32
C GLU A 75 -5.97 37.39 -27.79
N ARG A 76 -5.33 37.44 -26.63
CA ARG A 76 -4.74 38.68 -26.08
C ARG A 76 -3.62 39.23 -26.96
N ALA A 77 -2.75 38.39 -27.50
CA ALA A 77 -1.66 38.79 -28.39
C ALA A 77 -2.15 39.31 -29.76
N HIS A 78 -3.26 38.76 -30.27
CA HIS A 78 -3.90 39.19 -31.52
C HIS A 78 -4.86 40.39 -31.35
N GLY A 79 -4.87 41.05 -30.20
CA GLY A 79 -5.62 42.29 -30.00
C GLY A 79 -7.14 42.11 -29.91
N VAL A 80 -7.63 40.89 -29.65
CA VAL A 80 -9.05 40.64 -29.35
C VAL A 80 -9.33 41.26 -27.98
N ARG A 81 -9.78 42.52 -27.99
CA ARG A 81 -10.13 43.31 -26.81
C ARG A 81 -11.51 42.90 -26.29
N ASP A 82 -11.58 41.90 -25.43
CA ASP A 82 -12.64 41.85 -24.42
C ASP A 82 -12.17 42.65 -23.20
N GLY A 83 -12.92 43.70 -22.86
CA GLY A 83 -12.57 44.67 -21.82
C GLY A 83 -12.53 44.04 -20.42
N GLY A 84 -11.38 43.53 -20.02
CA GLY A 84 -11.11 43.10 -18.64
C GLY A 84 -9.89 42.18 -18.55
N SER A 85 -8.90 42.58 -17.76
CA SER A 85 -7.67 41.81 -17.50
C SER A 85 -7.91 40.46 -16.80
N TRP A 86 -9.11 40.27 -16.23
CA TRP A 86 -9.55 39.08 -15.49
C TRP A 86 -10.87 38.51 -16.06
N PRO A 87 -11.05 37.17 -16.04
CA PRO A 87 -12.30 36.55 -16.44
C PRO A 87 -13.47 37.09 -15.60
N ARG A 88 -14.49 37.65 -16.24
CA ARG A 88 -15.73 38.08 -15.58
C ARG A 88 -16.71 36.91 -15.52
N ILE A 89 -17.04 36.45 -14.32
CA ILE A 89 -18.09 35.44 -14.11
C ILE A 89 -19.40 36.19 -13.82
N ASP A 90 -20.29 36.22 -14.80
CA ASP A 90 -21.63 36.81 -14.68
C ASP A 90 -22.69 35.74 -14.93
N LEU A 91 -23.35 35.25 -13.87
CA LEU A 91 -24.35 34.18 -13.95
C LEU A 91 -25.67 34.61 -14.61
N ASN A 92 -25.86 35.90 -14.84
CA ASN A 92 -27.01 36.41 -15.57
C ASN A 92 -26.90 36.11 -17.08
N GLU A 93 -25.67 36.06 -17.59
CA GLU A 93 -25.36 35.70 -18.98
C GLU A 93 -25.55 34.19 -19.23
N GLN A 94 -26.26 33.82 -20.31
CA GLN A 94 -26.62 32.43 -20.61
C GLN A 94 -25.37 31.54 -20.81
N ARG A 95 -24.31 32.09 -21.43
CA ARG A 95 -23.05 31.36 -21.69
C ARG A 95 -22.33 30.98 -20.40
N HIS A 96 -22.21 31.92 -19.48
CA HIS A 96 -21.56 31.71 -18.19
C HIS A 96 -22.38 30.77 -17.31
N ARG A 97 -23.71 30.91 -17.30
CA ARG A 97 -24.60 30.00 -16.56
C ARG A 97 -24.49 28.56 -17.06
N ASN A 98 -24.50 28.35 -18.39
CA ASN A 98 -24.33 27.02 -18.96
C ASN A 98 -22.94 26.43 -18.68
N ALA A 99 -21.88 27.22 -18.83
CA ALA A 99 -20.52 26.78 -18.53
C ALA A 99 -20.34 26.42 -17.04
N PHE A 100 -20.90 27.24 -16.14
CA PHE A 100 -20.87 26.98 -14.70
C PHE A 100 -21.66 25.72 -14.34
N MET A 101 -22.86 25.52 -14.90
CA MET A 101 -23.65 24.31 -14.67
C MET A 101 -22.95 23.05 -15.16
N ILE A 102 -22.37 23.07 -16.38
CA ILE A 102 -21.63 21.94 -16.94
C ILE A 102 -20.38 21.65 -16.11
N PHE A 103 -19.63 22.68 -15.73
CA PHE A 103 -18.44 22.53 -14.90
C PHE A 103 -18.80 21.97 -13.51
N SER A 104 -19.78 22.55 -12.82
CA SER A 104 -20.21 22.11 -11.50
C SER A 104 -20.71 20.65 -11.52
N LEU A 105 -21.59 20.31 -12.47
CA LEU A 105 -22.12 18.96 -12.59
C LEU A 105 -21.01 17.97 -12.99
N GLY A 106 -20.20 18.32 -13.99
CA GLY A 106 -19.10 17.49 -14.46
C GLY A 106 -18.06 17.24 -13.37
N THR A 107 -17.65 18.26 -12.63
CA THR A 107 -16.73 18.13 -11.49
C THR A 107 -17.34 17.28 -10.38
N THR A 108 -18.62 17.45 -10.05
CA THR A 108 -19.28 16.65 -9.01
C THR A 108 -19.27 15.16 -9.38
N VAL A 109 -19.67 14.85 -10.62
CA VAL A 109 -19.66 13.46 -11.14
C VAL A 109 -18.25 12.91 -11.18
N LEU A 110 -17.28 13.69 -11.68
CA LEU A 110 -15.88 13.28 -11.76
C LEU A 110 -15.30 13.01 -10.37
N LEU A 111 -15.57 13.86 -9.38
CA LEU A 111 -15.11 13.67 -7.99
C LEU A 111 -15.72 12.41 -7.39
N PHE A 112 -17.00 12.15 -7.63
CA PHE A 112 -17.66 10.94 -7.14
C PHE A 112 -17.05 9.67 -7.75
N ILE A 113 -16.88 9.63 -9.08
CA ILE A 113 -16.26 8.50 -9.78
C ILE A 113 -14.80 8.34 -9.32
N SER A 114 -14.08 9.44 -9.18
CA SER A 114 -12.68 9.44 -8.77
C SER A 114 -12.51 8.97 -7.32
N ALA A 115 -13.47 9.28 -6.43
CA ALA A 115 -13.47 8.76 -5.06
C ALA A 115 -13.59 7.23 -5.05
N ILE A 116 -14.53 6.68 -5.82
CA ILE A 116 -14.71 5.22 -5.98
C ILE A 116 -13.46 4.59 -6.60
N GLY A 117 -12.95 5.15 -7.69
CA GLY A 117 -11.76 4.64 -8.38
C GLY A 117 -10.51 4.70 -7.50
N SER A 118 -10.35 5.74 -6.68
CA SER A 118 -9.23 5.86 -5.74
C SER A 118 -9.31 4.84 -4.62
N TYR A 119 -10.52 4.54 -4.13
CA TYR A 119 -10.76 3.50 -3.14
C TYR A 119 -10.41 2.10 -3.68
N GLU A 120 -10.83 1.79 -4.91
CA GLU A 120 -10.45 0.53 -5.56
C GLU A 120 -8.94 0.47 -5.85
N ALA A 121 -8.33 1.57 -6.29
CA ALA A 121 -6.89 1.65 -6.47
C ALA A 121 -6.12 1.45 -5.15
N PHE A 122 -6.65 2.00 -4.05
CA PHE A 122 -6.12 1.77 -2.72
C PHE A 122 -6.14 0.27 -2.37
N HIS A 123 -7.30 -0.38 -2.45
CA HIS A 123 -7.44 -1.83 -2.17
C HIS A 123 -6.57 -2.69 -3.07
N PHE A 124 -6.51 -2.37 -4.35
CA PHE A 124 -5.68 -3.09 -5.30
C PHE A 124 -4.20 -2.99 -4.93
N THR A 125 -3.69 -1.79 -4.64
CA THR A 125 -2.27 -1.56 -4.30
C THR A 125 -1.86 -2.05 -2.91
N GLU A 126 -2.82 -2.58 -2.14
CA GLU A 126 -2.61 -3.19 -0.82
C GLU A 126 -2.87 -4.71 -0.82
N SER A 127 -3.25 -5.25 -1.98
CA SER A 127 -3.53 -6.67 -2.13
C SER A 127 -2.25 -7.51 -2.21
N VAL A 128 -2.32 -8.74 -1.70
CA VAL A 128 -1.24 -9.74 -1.80
C VAL A 128 -0.82 -10.00 -3.26
N PRO A 129 -1.74 -10.15 -4.24
CA PRO A 129 -1.36 -10.29 -5.65
C PRO A 129 -0.57 -9.09 -6.17
N PHE A 130 -0.96 -7.86 -5.82
CA PHE A 130 -0.23 -6.67 -6.25
C PHE A 130 1.21 -6.70 -5.72
N CYS A 131 1.38 -6.90 -4.41
CA CYS A 131 2.71 -6.92 -3.79
C CYS A 131 3.58 -8.07 -4.33
N GLY A 132 3.03 -9.29 -4.39
CA GLY A 132 3.81 -10.51 -4.67
C GLY A 132 4.01 -10.86 -6.14
N THR A 133 3.09 -10.45 -7.03
CA THR A 133 3.09 -10.92 -8.43
C THR A 133 3.45 -9.86 -9.46
N MET A 134 3.30 -8.57 -9.14
CA MET A 134 3.56 -7.48 -10.11
C MET A 134 5.03 -7.39 -10.49
N CYS A 135 5.91 -7.34 -9.49
CA CYS A 135 7.35 -7.32 -9.68
C CYS A 135 7.91 -8.74 -9.54
N HIS A 136 7.40 -9.67 -10.34
CA HIS A 136 7.68 -11.11 -10.19
C HIS A 136 9.18 -11.46 -10.13
N SER A 137 10.06 -10.73 -10.84
CA SER A 137 11.49 -11.03 -10.86
C SER A 137 12.20 -10.67 -9.56
N VAL A 138 11.75 -9.61 -8.89
CA VAL A 138 12.33 -9.09 -7.65
C VAL A 138 11.65 -9.72 -6.44
N MET A 139 10.33 -9.90 -6.49
CA MET A 139 9.51 -10.32 -5.35
C MET A 139 9.23 -11.83 -5.30
N SER A 140 9.62 -12.61 -6.31
CA SER A 140 9.38 -14.07 -6.32
C SER A 140 9.92 -14.79 -5.07
N PRO A 141 11.14 -14.50 -4.57
CA PRO A 141 11.64 -15.13 -3.35
C PRO A 141 10.78 -14.82 -2.12
N GLU A 142 10.43 -13.55 -1.92
CA GLU A 142 9.65 -13.06 -0.78
C GLU A 142 8.21 -13.58 -0.84
N PHE A 143 7.60 -13.60 -2.04
CA PHE A 143 6.25 -14.12 -2.23
C PHE A 143 6.19 -15.64 -2.00
N THR A 144 7.23 -16.37 -2.44
CA THR A 144 7.35 -17.81 -2.16
C THR A 144 7.51 -18.08 -0.66
N ALA A 145 8.34 -17.30 0.02
CA ALA A 145 8.50 -17.40 1.47
C ALA A 145 7.18 -17.09 2.21
N TYR A 146 6.47 -16.04 1.80
CA TYR A 146 5.15 -15.69 2.33
C TYR A 146 4.16 -16.86 2.22
N GLN A 147 4.04 -17.48 1.05
CA GLN A 147 3.14 -18.61 0.80
C GLN A 147 3.44 -19.84 1.66
N ASN A 148 4.71 -20.05 2.01
CA ASN A 148 5.15 -21.18 2.84
C ASN A 148 5.25 -20.81 4.34
N SER A 149 4.80 -19.63 4.74
CA SER A 149 4.88 -19.15 6.13
C SER A 149 3.59 -19.39 6.91
N ALA A 150 3.67 -19.26 8.24
CA ALA A 150 2.50 -19.23 9.12
C ALA A 150 1.55 -18.03 8.86
N HIS A 151 2.01 -17.05 8.09
CA HIS A 151 1.28 -15.81 7.75
C HIS A 151 0.77 -15.79 6.31
N ALA A 152 0.75 -16.92 5.59
CA ALA A 152 0.33 -17.02 4.18
C ALA A 152 -1.11 -16.54 3.87
N ARG A 153 -1.91 -16.23 4.91
CA ARG A 153 -3.28 -15.72 4.83
C ARG A 153 -3.45 -14.33 5.47
N VAL A 154 -2.37 -13.67 5.83
CA VAL A 154 -2.36 -12.30 6.39
C VAL A 154 -1.91 -11.35 5.27
N ALA A 155 -2.57 -10.21 5.09
CA ALA A 155 -2.23 -9.33 3.97
C ALA A 155 -0.81 -8.76 4.16
N CYS A 156 -0.07 -8.56 3.06
CA CYS A 156 1.28 -7.98 3.13
C CYS A 156 1.28 -6.64 3.88
N VAL A 157 0.22 -5.85 3.70
CA VAL A 157 0.07 -4.52 4.28
C VAL A 157 -0.15 -4.54 5.79
N ASP A 158 -0.64 -5.63 6.38
CA ASP A 158 -0.84 -5.75 7.82
C ASP A 158 0.52 -5.70 8.57
N CYS A 159 1.59 -6.12 7.90
CA CYS A 159 2.95 -6.07 8.43
C CYS A 159 3.78 -4.92 7.84
N HIS A 160 3.67 -4.64 6.54
CA HIS A 160 4.59 -3.76 5.80
C HIS A 160 4.12 -2.32 5.59
N VAL A 161 2.81 -2.05 5.70
CA VAL A 161 2.25 -0.69 5.61
C VAL A 161 1.76 -0.27 6.98
N GLY A 162 0.85 -1.07 7.53
CA GLY A 162 0.12 -0.95 8.79
C GLY A 162 -0.77 0.29 8.91
N ALA A 163 -1.47 0.41 10.03
CA ALA A 163 -2.54 1.39 10.19
C ALA A 163 -2.04 2.84 10.32
N GLY A 164 -2.88 3.78 9.90
CA GLY A 164 -2.69 5.22 10.08
C GLY A 164 -2.22 5.96 8.82
N ALA A 165 -2.63 7.23 8.70
CA ALA A 165 -2.34 8.05 7.52
C ALA A 165 -0.84 8.34 7.33
N ASP A 166 -0.07 8.51 8.41
CA ASP A 166 1.38 8.76 8.33
C ASP A 166 2.11 7.57 7.69
N TRP A 167 1.82 6.36 8.18
CA TRP A 167 2.39 5.13 7.66
C TRP A 167 1.97 4.83 6.24
N TYR A 168 0.69 5.09 5.92
CA TYR A 168 0.21 5.03 4.54
C TYR A 168 1.06 5.91 3.61
N VAL A 169 1.26 7.19 3.93
CA VAL A 169 2.04 8.11 3.09
C VAL A 169 3.49 7.65 2.97
N ARG A 170 4.15 7.28 4.08
CA ARG A 170 5.53 6.77 4.06
C ARG A 170 5.68 5.55 3.16
N SER A 171 4.75 4.60 3.28
CA SER A 171 4.77 3.37 2.49
C SER A 171 4.63 3.62 0.99
N LYS A 172 3.75 4.56 0.58
CA LYS A 172 3.56 4.88 -0.84
C LYS A 172 4.75 5.66 -1.40
N LEU A 173 5.38 6.54 -0.61
CA LEU A 173 6.62 7.21 -1.02
C LEU A 173 7.79 6.22 -1.17
N SER A 174 7.96 5.30 -0.22
CA SER A 174 8.99 4.26 -0.36
C SER A 174 8.69 3.31 -1.52
N GLY A 175 7.42 2.96 -1.73
CA GLY A 175 6.97 2.15 -2.86
C GLY A 175 7.25 2.82 -4.20
N ALA A 176 6.99 4.13 -4.33
CA ALA A 176 7.34 4.89 -5.53
C ALA A 176 8.85 4.85 -5.83
N TYR A 177 9.68 4.97 -4.78
CA TYR A 177 11.12 4.79 -4.92
C TYR A 177 11.51 3.36 -5.33
N GLN A 178 10.85 2.33 -4.79
CA GLN A 178 11.08 0.93 -5.18
C GLN A 178 10.72 0.67 -6.65
N VAL A 179 9.63 1.26 -7.15
CA VAL A 179 9.26 1.21 -8.57
C VAL A 179 10.37 1.84 -9.41
N TYR A 180 10.82 3.05 -9.05
CA TYR A 180 11.94 3.70 -9.73
C TYR A 180 13.22 2.85 -9.69
N ALA A 181 13.61 2.35 -8.52
CA ALA A 181 14.81 1.53 -8.33
C ALA A 181 14.76 0.25 -9.16
N THR A 182 13.58 -0.37 -9.26
CA THR A 182 13.36 -1.57 -10.09
C THR A 182 13.50 -1.23 -11.57
N LEU A 183 12.84 -0.18 -12.04
CA LEU A 183 12.90 0.27 -13.45
C LEU A 183 14.32 0.71 -13.85
N ALA A 184 15.03 1.39 -12.95
CA ALA A 184 16.39 1.85 -13.18
C ALA A 184 17.45 0.78 -12.91
N ASN A 185 17.06 -0.42 -12.46
CA ASN A 185 17.95 -1.50 -12.05
C ASN A 185 18.99 -1.08 -10.98
N LYS A 186 18.56 -0.25 -10.02
CA LYS A 186 19.37 0.36 -8.95
C LYS A 186 18.96 -0.18 -7.57
N TYR A 187 19.11 -1.48 -7.36
CA TYR A 187 18.86 -2.10 -6.07
C TYR A 187 19.95 -3.11 -5.74
N PRO A 188 20.27 -3.31 -4.45
CA PRO A 188 21.30 -4.26 -4.02
C PRO A 188 20.90 -5.70 -4.36
N ARG A 189 21.92 -6.53 -4.63
CA ARG A 189 21.79 -7.97 -4.86
C ARG A 189 22.84 -8.70 -4.01
N PRO A 190 22.44 -9.51 -3.01
CA PRO A 190 21.07 -9.82 -2.60
C PRO A 190 20.36 -8.61 -1.96
N ILE A 191 19.02 -8.65 -1.95
CA ILE A 191 18.20 -7.65 -1.26
C ILE A 191 18.41 -7.84 0.25
N PRO A 192 18.84 -6.81 1.00
CA PRO A 192 19.09 -6.94 2.43
C PRO A 192 17.78 -7.08 3.21
N THR A 193 17.85 -7.71 4.38
CA THR A 193 16.71 -7.77 5.30
C THR A 193 16.37 -6.36 5.81
N PRO A 194 15.08 -6.00 5.90
CA PRO A 194 14.66 -4.64 6.24
C PRO A 194 14.76 -4.32 7.75
N VAL A 195 15.84 -4.71 8.43
CA VAL A 195 16.02 -4.54 9.88
C VAL A 195 16.02 -3.08 10.34
N ALA A 196 16.35 -2.13 9.45
CA ALA A 196 16.38 -0.71 9.77
C ALA A 196 15.01 -0.01 9.65
N ASN A 197 14.11 -0.56 8.82
CA ASN A 197 12.82 0.08 8.49
C ASN A 197 11.62 -0.78 8.94
N LEU A 198 11.85 -1.77 9.81
CA LEU A 198 10.79 -2.58 10.37
C LEU A 198 9.96 -1.74 11.35
N ARG A 199 8.63 -1.84 11.24
CA ARG A 199 7.73 -1.26 12.23
C ARG A 199 7.94 -1.93 13.59
N PRO A 200 7.70 -1.21 14.71
CA PRO A 200 7.73 -1.81 16.04
C PRO A 200 6.81 -3.03 16.12
N ALA A 201 7.26 -4.11 16.76
CA ALA A 201 6.47 -5.33 16.93
C ALA A 201 5.12 -5.07 17.63
N ARG A 202 5.06 -4.06 18.50
CA ARG A 202 3.84 -3.60 19.18
C ARG A 202 2.74 -3.14 18.21
N GLU A 203 3.13 -2.58 17.07
CA GLU A 203 2.19 -2.03 16.07
C GLU A 203 1.88 -3.01 14.94
N THR A 204 2.57 -4.16 14.89
CA THR A 204 2.41 -5.17 13.84
C THR A 204 2.07 -6.52 14.44
N CYS A 205 3.05 -7.20 15.02
CA CYS A 205 2.93 -8.54 15.59
C CYS A 205 1.88 -8.58 16.72
N GLU A 206 1.94 -7.64 17.66
CA GLU A 206 1.12 -7.63 18.87
C GLU A 206 -0.35 -7.28 18.63
N THR A 207 -0.72 -6.89 17.41
CA THR A 207 -2.14 -6.77 17.05
C THR A 207 -2.85 -8.13 17.09
N CYS A 208 -2.13 -9.19 16.74
CA CYS A 208 -2.60 -10.58 16.73
C CYS A 208 -1.93 -11.45 17.82
N HIS A 209 -0.69 -11.14 18.21
CA HIS A 209 0.12 -11.89 19.19
C HIS A 209 0.28 -11.13 20.51
N TRP A 210 -0.73 -11.19 21.36
CA TRP A 210 -0.78 -10.38 22.60
C TRP A 210 0.23 -10.91 23.64
N PRO A 211 1.20 -10.10 24.09
CA PRO A 211 2.18 -10.50 25.10
C PRO A 211 1.55 -10.95 26.41
N GLU A 212 0.42 -10.36 26.80
CA GLU A 212 -0.30 -10.66 28.03
C GLU A 212 -1.02 -12.01 27.99
N LYS A 213 -1.13 -12.63 26.80
CA LYS A 213 -1.76 -13.93 26.67
C LYS A 213 -0.87 -15.02 27.28
N PHE A 214 -1.35 -15.58 28.38
CA PHE A 214 -0.68 -16.66 29.07
C PHE A 214 -0.64 -17.95 28.24
N TYR A 215 0.54 -18.59 28.20
CA TYR A 215 0.73 -19.91 27.60
C TYR A 215 1.06 -20.94 28.68
N ALA A 216 0.18 -21.92 28.84
CA ALA A 216 0.44 -23.04 29.74
C ALA A 216 1.66 -23.85 29.28
N ARG A 217 2.31 -24.53 30.24
CA ARG A 217 3.38 -25.47 29.95
C ARG A 217 2.85 -26.59 29.05
N LYS A 218 3.68 -27.01 28.08
CA LYS A 218 3.30 -28.03 27.11
C LYS A 218 4.15 -29.28 27.32
N LEU A 219 3.50 -30.43 27.50
CA LEU A 219 4.17 -31.72 27.47
C LEU A 219 4.41 -32.11 26.00
N ARG A 220 5.65 -32.44 25.67
CA ARG A 220 6.08 -33.03 24.40
C ARG A 220 6.59 -34.44 24.68
N LEU A 221 6.10 -35.38 23.90
CA LEU A 221 6.50 -36.77 23.94
C LEU A 221 7.16 -37.05 22.60
N GLU A 222 8.45 -37.33 22.61
CA GLU A 222 9.22 -37.69 21.42
C GLU A 222 9.58 -39.17 21.54
N THR A 223 9.03 -39.99 20.65
CA THR A 223 9.32 -41.42 20.61
C THR A 223 10.50 -41.65 19.68
N HIS A 224 11.57 -42.20 20.23
CA HIS A 224 12.73 -42.65 19.48
C HIS A 224 12.81 -44.18 19.55
N TYR A 225 13.64 -44.74 18.69
CA TYR A 225 13.97 -46.16 18.72
C TYR A 225 15.48 -46.30 18.80
N LEU A 226 15.94 -47.21 19.67
CA LEU A 226 17.36 -47.50 19.79
C LEU A 226 17.83 -48.30 18.59
N ALA A 227 19.12 -48.15 18.26
CA ALA A 227 19.76 -48.90 17.18
C ALA A 227 20.18 -50.31 17.66
N ASP A 228 19.26 -51.05 18.28
CA ASP A 228 19.41 -52.45 18.68
C ASP A 228 18.56 -53.38 17.81
N GLU A 229 18.85 -54.68 17.85
CA GLU A 229 18.17 -55.68 17.01
C GLU A 229 16.66 -55.75 17.28
N GLU A 230 16.24 -55.44 18.52
CA GLU A 230 14.83 -55.41 18.93
C GLU A 230 14.13 -54.09 18.56
N ASN A 231 14.87 -53.08 18.07
CA ASN A 231 14.39 -51.73 17.77
C ASN A 231 13.59 -51.17 18.96
N THR A 232 14.22 -51.16 20.13
CA THR A 232 13.59 -50.84 21.42
C THR A 232 13.07 -49.40 21.42
N GLN A 233 11.80 -49.23 21.77
CA GLN A 233 11.18 -47.92 21.92
C GLN A 233 11.77 -47.17 23.12
N TRP A 234 12.21 -45.94 22.90
CA TRP A 234 12.73 -45.02 23.92
C TRP A 234 12.00 -43.68 23.84
N ASP A 235 11.14 -43.42 24.83
CA ASP A 235 10.35 -42.20 24.89
C ASP A 235 11.06 -41.11 25.71
N ILE A 236 11.19 -39.92 25.13
CA ILE A 236 11.66 -38.71 25.81
C ILE A 236 10.44 -37.84 26.14
N GLN A 237 10.24 -37.56 27.43
CA GLN A 237 9.20 -36.65 27.90
C GLN A 237 9.79 -35.29 28.24
N LEU A 238 9.37 -34.25 27.51
CA LEU A 238 9.85 -32.88 27.66
C LEU A 238 8.72 -31.98 28.15
N ILE A 239 8.91 -31.28 29.27
CA ILE A 239 8.02 -30.20 29.69
C ILE A 239 8.56 -28.87 29.17
N VAL A 240 7.92 -28.33 28.15
CA VAL A 240 8.26 -27.01 27.61
C VAL A 240 7.63 -25.93 28.48
N LYS A 241 8.47 -25.15 29.16
CA LYS A 241 8.06 -24.00 29.97
C LYS A 241 7.81 -22.79 29.05
N ILE A 242 6.59 -22.69 28.50
CA ILE A 242 6.23 -21.64 27.54
C ILE A 242 6.01 -20.29 28.24
N GLY A 243 5.37 -20.28 29.41
CA GLY A 243 5.20 -19.10 30.25
C GLY A 243 5.28 -19.44 31.74
N GLY A 244 4.86 -18.48 32.57
CA GLY A 244 4.84 -18.58 34.04
C GLY A 244 4.08 -19.78 34.61
N GLU A 245 4.42 -20.22 35.82
CA GLU A 245 3.61 -21.21 36.55
C GLU A 245 2.28 -20.62 37.05
N LYS A 246 2.22 -19.29 37.22
CA LYS A 246 1.05 -18.55 37.72
C LYS A 246 0.76 -17.34 36.83
N SER A 247 -0.47 -17.23 36.32
CA SER A 247 -0.88 -16.09 35.46
C SER A 247 -0.73 -14.74 36.16
N ALA A 248 -0.87 -14.69 37.49
CA ALA A 248 -0.74 -13.49 38.31
C ALA A 248 0.70 -12.93 38.40
N ILE A 249 1.73 -13.74 38.12
CA ILE A 249 3.14 -13.31 38.15
C ILE A 249 3.62 -12.86 36.74
N GLY A 250 2.75 -12.99 35.72
CA GLY A 250 3.09 -12.63 34.34
C GLY A 250 4.16 -13.54 33.72
N LEU A 251 4.86 -13.03 32.71
CA LEU A 251 5.94 -13.72 32.00
C LEU A 251 7.28 -13.59 32.74
N ALA A 252 7.34 -13.96 34.02
CA ALA A 252 8.57 -13.89 34.83
C ALA A 252 9.47 -15.13 34.68
N GLU A 253 8.96 -16.23 34.13
CA GLU A 253 9.72 -17.46 33.87
C GLU A 253 9.28 -18.11 32.54
N GLY A 254 10.02 -19.14 32.11
CA GLY A 254 9.78 -19.81 30.83
C GLY A 254 10.37 -19.05 29.65
N ILE A 255 10.33 -19.61 28.44
CA ILE A 255 11.06 -19.09 27.27
C ILE A 255 10.60 -17.70 26.80
N HIS A 256 9.38 -17.27 27.16
CA HIS A 256 8.84 -15.95 26.77
C HIS A 256 9.14 -14.81 27.74
N TRP A 257 9.98 -15.01 28.76
CA TRP A 257 10.28 -13.99 29.77
C TRP A 257 10.70 -12.63 29.17
N HIS A 258 11.37 -12.65 28.01
CA HIS A 258 11.93 -11.48 27.32
C HIS A 258 10.90 -10.49 26.75
N ILE A 259 9.62 -10.87 26.63
CA ILE A 259 8.55 -9.99 26.13
C ILE A 259 7.73 -9.38 27.29
N ASN A 260 8.15 -9.63 28.53
CA ASN A 260 7.56 -9.01 29.70
C ASN A 260 7.77 -7.48 29.64
N PRO A 261 6.74 -6.64 29.82
CA PRO A 261 6.89 -5.18 29.80
C PRO A 261 7.81 -4.65 30.90
N ASP A 262 8.03 -5.41 31.98
CA ASP A 262 8.96 -5.08 33.06
C ASP A 262 10.40 -5.48 32.74
N VAL A 263 10.66 -6.05 31.56
CA VAL A 263 11.99 -6.51 31.16
C VAL A 263 12.52 -5.62 30.04
N ARG A 264 13.75 -5.15 30.20
CA ARG A 264 14.50 -4.48 29.14
C ARG A 264 15.69 -5.33 28.74
N VAL A 265 15.73 -5.70 27.47
CA VAL A 265 16.87 -6.36 26.84
C VAL A 265 17.59 -5.36 25.94
N GLU A 266 18.86 -5.15 26.20
CA GLU A 266 19.75 -4.33 25.37
C GLU A 266 20.85 -5.22 24.82
N TYR A 267 21.29 -4.96 23.59
CA TYR A 267 22.36 -5.74 22.99
C TYR A 267 23.21 -4.88 22.06
N ILE A 268 24.44 -5.35 21.84
CA ILE A 268 25.34 -4.85 20.80
C ILE A 268 25.59 -6.02 19.86
N ALA A 269 25.33 -5.82 18.57
CA ALA A 269 25.66 -6.78 17.52
C ALA A 269 27.08 -6.52 16.98
N SER A 270 27.77 -7.57 16.55
CA SER A 270 29.08 -7.44 15.91
C SER A 270 29.03 -6.87 14.49
N ASP A 271 27.88 -7.01 13.82
CA ASP A 271 27.64 -6.56 12.45
C ASP A 271 26.17 -6.17 12.21
N GLU A 272 25.87 -5.72 10.98
CA GLU A 272 24.52 -5.34 10.56
C GLU A 272 23.55 -6.53 10.45
N ARG A 273 24.07 -7.77 10.33
CA ARG A 273 23.26 -8.99 10.23
C ARG A 273 22.68 -9.40 11.57
N ARG A 274 23.30 -8.95 12.67
CA ARG A 274 22.87 -9.21 14.06
C ARG A 274 22.82 -10.70 14.42
N GLU A 275 23.66 -11.50 13.78
CA GLU A 275 23.74 -12.95 14.03
C GLU A 275 24.62 -13.26 15.27
N THR A 276 25.59 -12.39 15.55
CA THR A 276 26.44 -12.51 16.74
C THR A 276 26.24 -11.29 17.64
N LEU A 277 25.84 -11.56 18.89
CA LEU A 277 25.56 -10.55 19.92
C LEU A 277 26.64 -10.65 21.02
N PRO A 278 27.83 -10.04 20.83
CA PRO A 278 28.93 -10.13 21.79
C PRO A 278 28.59 -9.56 23.18
N TRP A 279 27.57 -8.71 23.26
CA TRP A 279 27.09 -8.16 24.51
C TRP A 279 25.56 -8.12 24.53
N VAL A 280 24.99 -8.63 25.62
CA VAL A 280 23.56 -8.56 25.92
C VAL A 280 23.43 -8.20 27.40
N ARG A 281 22.57 -7.23 27.70
CA ARG A 281 22.18 -6.86 29.06
C ARG A 281 20.70 -7.12 29.26
N TYR A 282 20.42 -7.77 30.37
CA TYR A 282 19.09 -7.90 30.95
C TYR A 282 18.94 -6.88 32.09
N THR A 283 17.80 -6.21 32.15
CA THR A 283 17.43 -5.38 33.30
C THR A 283 15.97 -5.62 33.62
N ASP A 284 15.69 -5.93 34.89
CA ASP A 284 14.33 -5.97 35.41
C ASP A 284 13.97 -4.55 35.86
N LEU A 285 13.02 -3.93 35.18
CA LEU A 285 12.66 -2.53 35.41
C LEU A 285 12.02 -2.30 36.79
N LYS A 286 11.60 -3.36 37.50
CA LYS A 286 11.05 -3.27 38.86
C LYS A 286 12.13 -3.42 39.92
N THR A 287 13.10 -4.30 39.71
CA THR A 287 14.10 -4.65 40.74
C THR A 287 15.49 -4.07 40.51
N GLY A 288 15.77 -3.58 39.29
CA GLY A 288 17.05 -3.01 38.88
C GLY A 288 17.97 -4.03 38.22
#